data_AF-A0A923ZWA7-F1
#
_entry.id   AF-A0A923ZWA7-F1
#
_cell.length_a   1.000
_cell.length_b   1.000
_cell.length_c   1.000
_cell.angle_alpha   90.00
_cell.angle_beta   90.00
_cell.angle_gamma   90.00
#
_symmetry.space_group_name_H-M   'P 1'
#
loop_
_entity.id
_entity.type
_entity.pdbx_description
1 polymer ?
#
loop_
_entity_poly.entity_id
_entity_poly.type
_entity_poly.pdbx_seq_one_letter_code
_entity_poly.pdbx_strand_id
1 'polypeptide(L)'
;MKKIVFFLTCIFLFQIGFGQKKIQETTNITIDFNKNIGDMNPFWAFFGADEPNYAYMKDGKKLLTELSVISAAPVYFRTHNLLTSGHDTLNLKWGSTNVYTEDAKGNPIYDWTILDKIFDTYIQRGIKPVAQFSFMPEALSSKPQPYEHHWQPGMPYDKIYTGWTYPPKDYKKWAALVSEWVKHSVARYGKTEVESWYWELWNEPNIGYWSGTVQEYCKLYDYTVDAAKKVLPTIKIGGPETTGPSWNKAGDFLKTFLKHCVSDTNYVTGK
;
A
#
# COMPACT_ATOMS: atom_id res chain seq x y z
N MET A 1 2.88 -49.85 80.83
CA MET A 1 3.47 -48.52 81.04
C MET A 1 2.72 -47.51 80.17
N LYS A 2 2.31 -46.40 80.80
CA LYS A 2 1.91 -45.05 80.27
C LYS A 2 2.15 -44.85 78.75
N LYS A 3 1.30 -44.20 77.93
CA LYS A 3 0.67 -42.88 78.11
C LYS A 3 -0.13 -42.44 76.83
N ILE A 4 -1.00 -41.42 76.97
CA ILE A 4 -1.58 -40.48 75.95
C ILE A 4 -2.86 -41.01 75.26
N VAL A 5 -4.10 -40.52 75.41
CA VAL A 5 -4.80 -39.22 75.67
C VAL A 5 -4.64 -38.16 74.57
N PHE A 6 -5.66 -37.91 73.72
CA PHE A 6 -6.45 -36.65 73.65
C PHE A 6 -7.44 -36.59 72.46
N PHE A 7 -8.69 -36.25 72.80
CA PHE A 7 -9.68 -35.39 72.12
C PHE A 7 -10.29 -35.70 70.72
N LEU A 8 -11.59 -35.96 70.74
CA LEU A 8 -12.55 -35.48 69.73
C LEU A 8 -12.69 -33.95 69.83
N THR A 9 -12.55 -33.20 68.72
CA THR A 9 -13.50 -32.13 68.35
C THR A 9 -13.28 -31.63 66.91
N CYS A 10 -14.39 -31.53 66.18
CA CYS A 10 -14.74 -30.59 65.10
C CYS A 10 -13.68 -30.13 64.09
N ILE A 11 -13.95 -30.32 62.80
CA ILE A 11 -14.49 -29.27 61.92
C ILE A 11 -14.94 -29.92 60.60
N PHE A 12 -16.27 -29.98 60.42
CA PHE A 12 -16.90 -30.12 59.11
C PHE A 12 -16.63 -28.82 58.34
N LEU A 13 -15.67 -28.83 57.41
CA LEU A 13 -15.59 -27.82 56.36
C LEU A 13 -16.39 -28.35 55.18
N PHE A 14 -17.68 -27.99 55.16
CA PHE A 14 -18.50 -28.00 53.95
C PHE A 14 -17.83 -27.03 52.96
N GLN A 15 -17.02 -27.54 52.04
CA GLN A 15 -16.73 -26.82 50.80
C GLN A 15 -18.01 -26.87 49.97
N ILE A 16 -18.90 -25.92 50.19
CA ILE A 16 -19.92 -25.54 49.21
C ILE A 16 -19.13 -24.91 48.07
N GLY A 17 -18.74 -25.74 47.10
CA GLY A 17 -18.24 -25.26 45.83
C GLY A 17 -19.33 -24.41 45.20
N PHE A 18 -19.18 -23.08 45.27
CA PHE A 18 -19.86 -22.17 44.36
C PHE A 18 -19.31 -22.44 42.97
N GLY A 19 -19.79 -23.51 42.34
CA GLY A 19 -19.64 -23.68 40.89
C GLY A 19 -20.31 -22.48 40.26
N GLN A 20 -19.52 -21.54 39.73
CA GLN A 20 -20.03 -20.54 38.81
C GLN A 20 -20.72 -21.30 37.68
N LYS A 21 -22.05 -21.31 37.69
CA LYS A 21 -22.85 -21.72 36.54
C LYS A 21 -22.48 -20.74 35.43
N LYS A 22 -21.55 -21.12 34.55
CA LYS A 22 -21.39 -20.44 33.26
C LYS A 22 -22.73 -20.57 32.57
N ILE A 23 -23.50 -19.48 32.55
CA ILE A 23 -24.67 -19.37 31.68
C ILE A 23 -24.09 -19.42 30.28
N GLN A 24 -24.26 -20.56 29.62
CA GLN A 24 -23.91 -20.70 28.22
C GLN A 24 -25.02 -19.99 27.44
N GLU A 25 -24.85 -18.68 27.25
CA GLU A 25 -25.73 -17.90 26.40
C GLU A 25 -25.71 -18.53 25.01
N THR A 26 -26.86 -19.07 24.61
CA THR A 26 -27.04 -19.66 23.29
C THR A 26 -27.60 -18.58 22.38
N THR A 27 -26.83 -18.19 21.37
CA THR A 27 -27.31 -17.30 20.31
C THR A 27 -27.90 -18.13 19.18
N ASN A 28 -29.21 -17.98 18.93
CA ASN A 28 -29.85 -18.59 17.78
C ASN A 28 -29.74 -17.63 16.58
N ILE A 29 -29.13 -18.10 15.49
CA ILE A 29 -29.02 -17.35 14.23
C ILE A 29 -29.99 -18.00 13.23
N THR A 30 -30.99 -17.25 12.79
CA THR A 30 -31.96 -17.67 11.76
C THR A 30 -31.69 -16.88 10.48
N ILE A 31 -31.52 -17.58 9.36
CA ILE A 31 -31.30 -16.98 8.04
C ILE A 31 -32.49 -17.36 7.14
N ASP A 32 -33.18 -16.36 6.61
CA ASP A 32 -34.27 -16.55 5.65
C ASP A 32 -33.81 -16.19 4.24
N PHE A 33 -33.60 -17.21 3.40
CA PHE A 33 -33.13 -17.05 2.03
C PHE A 33 -34.18 -16.41 1.10
N ASN A 34 -35.44 -16.28 1.51
CA ASN A 34 -36.49 -15.60 0.75
C ASN A 34 -36.56 -14.10 1.03
N LYS A 35 -35.77 -13.60 2.00
CA LYS A 35 -35.75 -12.19 2.40
C LYS A 35 -34.44 -11.52 2.00
N ASN A 36 -34.38 -11.04 0.76
CA ASN A 36 -33.25 -10.22 0.29
C ASN A 36 -33.27 -8.84 0.97
N ILE A 37 -32.12 -8.41 1.51
CA ILE A 37 -31.94 -7.10 2.17
C ILE A 37 -30.96 -6.16 1.43
N GLY A 38 -30.31 -6.63 0.36
CA GLY A 38 -29.37 -5.86 -0.44
C GLY A 38 -28.22 -6.69 -1.01
N ASP A 39 -27.47 -6.10 -1.93
CA ASP A 39 -26.31 -6.72 -2.56
C ASP A 39 -25.10 -6.74 -1.63
N MET A 40 -24.38 -7.87 -1.61
CA MET A 40 -23.08 -7.97 -0.94
C MET A 40 -21.97 -7.64 -1.94
N ASN A 41 -21.29 -6.52 -1.74
CA ASN A 41 -20.14 -6.11 -2.55
C ASN A 41 -18.84 -6.50 -1.84
N PRO A 42 -18.07 -7.49 -2.34
CA PRO A 42 -16.83 -7.89 -1.70
C PRO A 42 -15.78 -6.76 -1.71
N PHE A 43 -15.50 -6.20 -0.55
CA PHE A 43 -14.50 -5.13 -0.37
C PHE A 43 -13.19 -5.63 0.26
N TRP A 44 -13.09 -6.93 0.54
CA TRP A 44 -11.99 -7.53 1.31
C TRP A 44 -10.87 -8.13 0.45
N ALA A 45 -11.07 -8.27 -0.87
CA ALA A 45 -10.11 -8.92 -1.77
C ALA A 45 -8.94 -7.99 -2.19
N PHE A 46 -8.37 -7.27 -1.22
CA PHE A 46 -7.22 -6.37 -1.40
C PHE A 46 -6.06 -6.89 -0.55
N PHE A 47 -4.92 -7.13 -1.20
CA PHE A 47 -3.71 -7.65 -0.58
C PHE A 47 -2.52 -6.77 -0.96
N GLY A 48 -1.41 -6.91 -0.24
CA GLY A 48 -0.20 -6.21 -0.61
C GLY A 48 1.06 -6.84 -0.03
N ALA A 49 2.18 -6.39 -0.57
CA ALA A 49 3.52 -6.69 -0.11
C ALA A 49 4.37 -5.42 -0.19
N ASP A 50 5.54 -5.43 0.44
CA ASP A 50 6.43 -4.28 0.41
C ASP A 50 7.20 -4.24 -0.92
N GLU A 51 7.95 -5.29 -1.20
CA GLU A 51 8.84 -5.33 -2.36
C GLU A 51 8.13 -5.89 -3.61
N PRO A 52 8.11 -5.14 -4.73
CA PRO A 52 7.39 -5.54 -5.93
C PRO A 52 8.11 -6.66 -6.69
N ASN A 53 9.43 -6.73 -6.59
CA ASN A 53 10.28 -7.67 -7.33
C ASN A 53 10.02 -9.14 -6.93
N TYR A 54 9.51 -9.42 -5.73
CA TYR A 54 9.14 -10.78 -5.34
C TYR A 54 7.93 -11.33 -6.13
N ALA A 55 7.12 -10.46 -6.76
CA ALA A 55 5.91 -10.88 -7.48
C ALA A 55 6.23 -11.97 -8.52
N TYR A 56 7.25 -11.76 -9.36
CA TYR A 56 7.59 -12.66 -10.46
C TYR A 56 8.44 -13.87 -10.03
N MET A 57 8.86 -13.94 -8.76
CA MET A 57 9.59 -15.09 -8.22
C MET A 57 8.67 -16.30 -8.00
N LYS A 58 9.28 -17.46 -7.71
CA LYS A 58 8.55 -18.72 -7.51
C LYS A 58 7.40 -18.59 -6.50
N ASP A 59 7.70 -18.05 -5.32
CA ASP A 59 6.71 -18.00 -4.23
C ASP A 59 5.75 -16.83 -4.38
N GLY A 60 6.16 -15.71 -4.99
CA GLY A 60 5.24 -14.64 -5.37
C GLY A 60 4.21 -15.12 -6.40
N LYS A 61 4.65 -15.83 -7.43
CA LYS A 61 3.78 -16.46 -8.42
C LYS A 61 2.80 -17.44 -7.79
N LYS A 62 3.26 -18.27 -6.85
CA LYS A 62 2.42 -19.21 -6.10
C LYS A 62 1.36 -18.46 -5.29
N LEU A 63 1.78 -17.49 -4.48
CA LEU A 63 0.90 -16.70 -3.62
C LEU A 63 -0.19 -16.01 -4.43
N LEU A 64 0.19 -15.28 -5.49
CA LEU A 64 -0.75 -14.56 -6.35
C LEU A 64 -1.76 -15.51 -7.00
N THR A 65 -1.32 -16.68 -7.46
CA THR A 65 -2.23 -17.70 -8.00
C THR A 65 -3.20 -18.22 -6.94
N GLU A 66 -2.72 -18.53 -5.74
CA GLU A 66 -3.59 -19.01 -4.65
C GLU A 66 -4.62 -17.96 -4.24
N LEU A 67 -4.23 -16.69 -4.10
CA LEU A 67 -5.15 -15.59 -3.81
C LEU A 67 -6.25 -15.47 -4.88
N SER A 68 -5.88 -15.54 -6.16
CA SER A 68 -6.87 -15.48 -7.24
C SER A 68 -7.82 -16.67 -7.25
N VAL A 69 -7.35 -17.88 -6.91
CA VAL A 69 -8.18 -19.10 -6.93
C VAL A 69 -9.17 -19.13 -5.78
N ILE A 70 -8.79 -18.67 -4.59
CA ILE A 70 -9.67 -18.73 -3.41
C ILE A 70 -10.72 -17.60 -3.37
N SER A 71 -10.50 -16.53 -4.12
CA SER A 71 -11.38 -15.35 -4.07
C SER A 71 -12.53 -15.46 -5.07
N ALA A 72 -13.76 -15.29 -4.59
CA ALA A 72 -14.95 -15.16 -5.43
C ALA A 72 -15.07 -13.78 -6.11
N ALA A 73 -14.22 -12.82 -5.71
CA ALA A 73 -14.16 -11.47 -6.26
C ALA A 73 -12.80 -11.21 -6.90
N PRO A 74 -12.68 -10.23 -7.84
CA PRO A 74 -11.39 -9.82 -8.37
C PRO A 74 -10.42 -9.46 -7.24
N VAL A 75 -9.22 -10.03 -7.29
CA VAL A 75 -8.18 -9.77 -6.31
C VAL A 75 -7.37 -8.57 -6.75
N TYR A 76 -7.21 -7.61 -5.84
CA TYR A 76 -6.35 -6.46 -6.01
C TYR A 76 -5.04 -6.64 -5.23
N PHE A 77 -3.91 -6.29 -5.83
CA PHE A 77 -2.60 -6.41 -5.19
C PHE A 77 -1.79 -5.11 -5.28
N ARG A 78 -1.28 -4.66 -4.14
CA ARG A 78 -0.54 -3.41 -3.95
C ARG A 78 0.91 -3.69 -3.58
N THR A 79 1.86 -3.00 -4.19
CA THR A 79 3.28 -3.04 -3.82
C THR A 79 3.92 -1.65 -3.85
N HIS A 80 5.01 -1.48 -3.09
CA HIS A 80 5.77 -0.24 -3.07
C HIS A 80 6.85 -0.24 -4.16
N ASN A 81 7.63 0.85 -4.26
CA ASN A 81 8.88 0.91 -5.02
C ASN A 81 8.76 0.67 -6.55
N LEU A 82 7.59 0.89 -7.15
CA LEU A 82 7.36 0.67 -8.58
C LEU A 82 8.11 1.64 -9.52
N LEU A 83 8.67 2.73 -9.00
CA LEU A 83 9.41 3.79 -9.71
C LEU A 83 10.80 4.04 -9.11
N THR A 84 11.19 3.31 -8.07
CA THR A 84 12.52 3.44 -7.45
C THR A 84 13.60 2.97 -8.44
N SER A 85 14.70 3.72 -8.53
CA SER A 85 15.86 3.38 -9.36
C SER A 85 16.64 2.21 -8.77
N GLY A 86 17.30 1.40 -9.61
CA GLY A 86 18.09 0.27 -9.13
C GLY A 86 18.28 -0.82 -10.17
N HIS A 87 18.62 -2.02 -9.72
CA HIS A 87 19.05 -3.13 -10.59
C HIS A 87 18.30 -4.42 -10.32
N ASP A 88 16.98 -4.35 -10.08
CA ASP A 88 16.15 -5.53 -9.78
C ASP A 88 16.60 -6.23 -8.48
N THR A 89 17.10 -5.44 -7.52
CA THR A 89 17.67 -5.97 -6.26
C THR A 89 16.57 -6.41 -5.29
N LEU A 90 16.72 -7.63 -4.76
CA LEU A 90 15.82 -8.22 -3.77
C LEU A 90 16.37 -8.00 -2.37
N ASN A 91 15.92 -6.93 -1.72
CA ASN A 91 16.35 -6.53 -0.39
C ASN A 91 15.12 -6.28 0.48
N LEU A 92 15.20 -6.60 1.77
CA LEU A 92 14.10 -6.33 2.69
C LEU A 92 13.85 -4.82 2.77
N LYS A 93 12.57 -4.41 2.68
CA LYS A 93 12.14 -2.99 2.64
C LYS A 93 12.63 -2.23 1.40
N TRP A 94 13.06 -2.92 0.34
CA TRP A 94 13.54 -2.30 -0.88
C TRP A 94 13.11 -3.06 -2.14
N GLY A 95 12.77 -2.30 -3.16
CA GLY A 95 12.60 -2.82 -4.50
C GLY A 95 12.96 -1.76 -5.53
N SER A 96 13.12 -2.16 -6.77
CA SER A 96 13.43 -1.22 -7.84
C SER A 96 12.98 -1.75 -9.19
N THR A 97 12.54 -0.83 -10.05
CA THR A 97 12.15 -1.13 -11.42
C THR A 97 13.02 -0.41 -12.44
N ASN A 98 13.75 0.62 -11.99
CA ASN A 98 14.60 1.47 -12.82
C ASN A 98 13.87 2.14 -13.99
N VAL A 99 12.57 2.38 -13.84
CA VAL A 99 11.71 2.90 -14.90
C VAL A 99 12.20 4.24 -15.45
N TYR A 100 12.83 5.08 -14.62
CA TYR A 100 13.25 6.42 -15.02
C TYR A 100 14.75 6.62 -14.77
N THR A 101 15.44 7.01 -15.83
CA THR A 101 16.80 7.57 -15.80
C THR A 101 16.88 8.81 -16.71
N GLU A 102 18.02 9.47 -16.76
CA GLU A 102 18.25 10.59 -17.69
C GLU A 102 19.54 10.37 -18.48
N ASP A 103 19.54 10.78 -19.76
CA ASP A 103 20.76 10.84 -20.56
C ASP A 103 21.69 11.98 -20.08
N ALA A 104 22.88 12.09 -20.69
CA ALA A 104 23.86 13.12 -20.34
C ALA A 104 23.36 14.58 -20.55
N LYS A 105 22.26 14.77 -21.31
CA LYS A 105 21.62 16.07 -21.54
C LYS A 105 20.41 16.29 -20.62
N GLY A 106 20.11 15.35 -19.73
CA GLY A 106 18.96 15.41 -18.84
C GLY A 106 17.64 15.01 -19.51
N ASN A 107 17.66 14.37 -20.67
CA ASN A 107 16.43 13.87 -21.30
C ASN A 107 15.98 12.58 -20.60
N PRO A 108 14.69 12.42 -20.28
CA PRO A 108 14.16 11.18 -19.71
C PRO A 108 14.43 9.96 -20.60
N ILE A 109 14.86 8.86 -19.98
CA ILE A 109 14.92 7.53 -20.56
C ILE A 109 14.01 6.64 -19.74
N TYR A 110 13.10 5.93 -20.42
CA TYR A 110 12.15 5.01 -19.79
C TYR A 110 12.49 3.55 -20.10
N ASP A 111 12.60 2.72 -19.08
CA ASP A 111 12.79 1.26 -19.21
C ASP A 111 11.68 0.51 -18.45
N TRP A 112 10.76 -0.08 -19.19
CA TRP A 112 9.61 -0.79 -18.64
C TRP A 112 9.90 -2.26 -18.29
N THR A 113 11.12 -2.74 -18.53
CA THR A 113 11.43 -4.19 -18.49
C THR A 113 11.06 -4.86 -17.17
N ILE A 114 11.46 -4.28 -16.02
CA ILE A 114 11.18 -4.88 -14.71
C ILE A 114 9.72 -4.65 -14.31
N LEU A 115 9.19 -3.45 -14.58
CA LEU A 115 7.80 -3.13 -14.30
C LEU A 115 6.84 -4.05 -15.04
N ASP A 116 7.10 -4.33 -16.31
CA ASP A 116 6.34 -5.26 -17.14
C ASP A 116 6.42 -6.68 -16.58
N LYS A 117 7.59 -7.15 -16.12
CA LYS A 117 7.69 -8.47 -15.46
C LYS A 117 6.78 -8.58 -14.24
N ILE A 118 6.69 -7.52 -13.43
CA ILE A 118 5.83 -7.47 -12.25
C ILE A 118 4.36 -7.47 -12.66
N PHE A 119 3.96 -6.55 -13.54
CA PHE A 119 2.57 -6.38 -13.93
C PHE A 119 2.05 -7.54 -14.78
N ASP A 120 2.85 -8.08 -15.71
CA ASP A 120 2.52 -9.31 -16.44
C ASP A 120 2.25 -10.46 -15.48
N THR A 121 3.03 -10.57 -14.41
CA THR A 121 2.84 -11.61 -13.41
C THR A 121 1.48 -11.47 -12.71
N TYR A 122 1.05 -10.24 -12.41
CA TYR A 122 -0.27 -9.96 -11.88
C TYR A 122 -1.38 -10.31 -12.88
N ILE A 123 -1.32 -9.74 -14.08
CA ILE A 123 -2.39 -9.88 -15.09
C ILE A 123 -2.57 -11.33 -15.52
N GLN A 124 -1.48 -12.07 -15.74
CA GLN A 124 -1.54 -13.51 -16.10
C GLN A 124 -2.22 -14.39 -15.03
N ARG A 125 -2.38 -13.88 -13.81
CA ARG A 125 -3.00 -14.58 -12.67
C ARG A 125 -4.36 -14.01 -12.29
N GLY A 126 -4.94 -13.14 -13.13
CA GLY A 126 -6.23 -12.49 -12.82
C GLY A 126 -6.16 -11.47 -11.69
N ILE A 127 -4.94 -11.06 -11.29
CA ILE A 127 -4.74 -10.06 -10.24
C ILE A 127 -4.81 -8.66 -10.88
N LYS A 128 -5.53 -7.77 -10.22
CA LYS A 128 -5.66 -6.37 -10.60
C LYS A 128 -4.66 -5.52 -9.79
N PRO A 129 -3.80 -4.73 -10.44
CA PRO A 129 -2.92 -3.81 -9.72
C PRO A 129 -3.68 -2.75 -8.92
N VAL A 130 -3.19 -2.48 -7.71
CA VAL A 130 -3.27 -1.14 -7.10
C VAL A 130 -1.92 -0.48 -7.39
N ALA A 131 -1.85 0.23 -8.52
CA ALA A 131 -0.63 0.78 -9.06
C ALA A 131 -0.22 2.05 -8.29
N GLN A 132 0.85 1.94 -7.51
CA GLN A 132 1.38 3.04 -6.72
C GLN A 132 2.43 3.84 -7.50
N PHE A 133 2.22 5.15 -7.66
CA PHE A 133 3.25 6.07 -8.12
C PHE A 133 4.25 6.33 -6.97
N SER A 134 5.22 5.43 -6.80
CA SER A 134 6.26 5.53 -5.77
C SER A 134 7.50 4.69 -6.08
N PHE A 135 8.64 4.89 -5.41
CA PHE A 135 8.99 6.15 -4.78
C PHE A 135 9.68 7.04 -5.81
N MET A 136 10.44 8.06 -5.39
CA MET A 136 11.04 8.99 -6.33
C MET A 136 12.23 8.33 -7.05
N PRO A 137 12.29 8.29 -8.39
CA PRO A 137 13.49 7.86 -9.11
C PRO A 137 14.72 8.69 -8.71
N GLU A 138 15.89 8.07 -8.63
CA GLU A 138 17.14 8.72 -8.16
C GLU A 138 17.48 9.96 -8.99
N ALA A 139 17.42 9.82 -10.32
CA ALA A 139 17.70 10.91 -11.23
C ALA A 139 16.72 12.10 -11.08
N LEU A 140 15.51 11.86 -10.55
CA LEU A 140 14.47 12.87 -10.41
C LEU A 140 14.34 13.43 -8.98
N SER A 141 14.92 12.76 -7.98
CA SER A 141 14.90 13.22 -6.59
C SER A 141 15.61 14.56 -6.41
N SER A 142 15.01 15.44 -5.59
CA SER A 142 15.62 16.70 -5.17
C SER A 142 16.81 16.54 -4.22
N LYS A 143 16.91 15.38 -3.54
CA LYS A 143 18.05 15.05 -2.69
C LYS A 143 18.33 13.54 -2.75
N PRO A 144 19.02 13.07 -3.81
CA PRO A 144 19.13 11.64 -4.09
C PRO A 144 20.09 10.89 -3.17
N GLN A 145 21.12 11.53 -2.60
CA GLN A 145 22.18 10.81 -1.89
C GLN A 145 22.04 10.86 -0.35
N PRO A 146 22.23 9.72 0.35
CA PRO A 146 22.35 8.35 -0.19
C PRO A 146 21.00 7.86 -0.76
N TYR A 147 21.01 7.02 -1.80
CA TYR A 147 19.78 6.56 -2.47
C TYR A 147 19.29 5.18 -2.04
N GLU A 148 19.98 4.10 -2.42
CA GLU A 148 19.65 2.73 -1.98
C GLU A 148 20.13 2.50 -0.55
N HIS A 149 19.28 1.87 0.26
CA HIS A 149 19.62 1.47 1.62
C HIS A 149 19.73 -0.05 1.74
N HIS A 150 20.50 -0.51 2.73
CA HIS A 150 20.64 -1.92 3.07
C HIS A 150 20.15 -2.13 4.50
N TRP A 151 18.84 -2.01 4.69
CA TRP A 151 18.23 -2.18 6.00
C TRP A 151 18.05 -3.67 6.30
N GLN A 152 18.25 -4.06 7.56
CA GLN A 152 18.03 -5.42 8.04
C GLN A 152 17.43 -5.42 9.45
N PRO A 153 16.75 -6.51 9.86
CA PRO A 153 16.20 -6.61 11.20
C PRO A 153 17.27 -6.37 12.26
N GLY A 154 16.94 -5.54 13.25
CA GLY A 154 17.87 -5.08 14.29
C GLY A 154 18.50 -3.71 14.03
N MET A 155 18.36 -3.14 12.83
CA MET A 155 18.71 -1.75 12.56
C MET A 155 17.56 -0.79 12.89
N PRO A 156 17.85 0.47 13.29
CA PRO A 156 16.83 1.51 13.41
C PRO A 156 16.00 1.64 12.12
N TYR A 157 14.68 1.68 12.25
CA TYR A 157 13.76 1.67 11.10
C TYR A 157 13.89 2.91 10.22
N ASP A 158 14.24 4.06 10.80
CA ASP A 158 14.45 5.31 10.08
C ASP A 158 15.60 5.27 9.05
N LYS A 159 16.44 4.23 9.07
CA LYS A 159 17.48 4.01 8.07
C LYS A 159 16.96 3.61 6.69
N ILE A 160 15.68 3.26 6.56
CA ILE A 160 15.08 3.06 5.22
C ILE A 160 14.90 4.41 4.50
N TYR A 161 14.69 5.50 5.23
CA TYR A 161 14.39 6.82 4.65
C TYR A 161 15.65 7.46 4.07
N THR A 162 15.79 7.35 2.76
CA THR A 162 16.95 7.79 1.97
C THR A 162 16.46 8.62 0.79
N GLY A 163 17.26 8.85 -0.25
CA GLY A 163 16.98 9.84 -1.29
C GLY A 163 15.69 9.63 -2.09
N TRP A 164 15.10 8.43 -2.03
CA TRP A 164 13.81 8.13 -2.66
C TRP A 164 12.62 8.80 -1.97
N THR A 165 12.75 9.32 -0.75
CA THR A 165 11.63 9.92 0.01
C THR A 165 11.35 11.38 -0.36
N TYR A 166 12.21 12.00 -1.18
CA TYR A 166 12.19 13.43 -1.43
C TYR A 166 11.30 13.80 -2.64
N PRO A 167 10.75 15.03 -2.67
CA PRO A 167 10.00 15.52 -3.83
C PRO A 167 10.85 15.55 -5.10
N PRO A 168 10.22 15.57 -6.29
CA PRO A 168 10.95 15.67 -7.54
C PRO A 168 11.62 17.06 -7.66
N LYS A 169 12.83 17.08 -8.21
CA LYS A 169 13.50 18.35 -8.59
C LYS A 169 12.83 19.04 -9.77
N ASP A 170 12.07 18.30 -10.57
CA ASP A 170 11.31 18.79 -11.72
C ASP A 170 9.93 18.11 -11.80
N TYR A 171 8.88 18.87 -11.48
CA TYR A 171 7.49 18.39 -11.50
C TYR A 171 6.96 18.10 -12.91
N LYS A 172 7.51 18.74 -13.96
CA LYS A 172 7.12 18.47 -15.35
C LYS A 172 7.67 17.13 -15.82
N LYS A 173 8.91 16.81 -15.43
CA LYS A 173 9.50 15.48 -15.68
C LYS A 173 8.76 14.37 -14.91
N TRP A 174 8.34 14.65 -13.67
CA TRP A 174 7.45 13.75 -12.92
C TRP A 174 6.12 13.52 -13.67
N ALA A 175 5.45 14.59 -14.10
CA ALA A 175 4.20 14.46 -14.87
C ALA A 175 4.39 13.71 -16.21
N ALA A 176 5.53 13.89 -16.88
CA ALA A 176 5.86 13.14 -18.09
C ALA A 176 6.04 11.64 -17.79
N LEU A 177 6.75 11.28 -16.71
CA LEU A 177 6.88 9.90 -16.25
C LEU A 177 5.50 9.26 -15.95
N VAL A 178 4.63 9.96 -15.22
CA VAL A 178 3.27 9.50 -14.95
C VAL A 178 2.49 9.28 -16.26
N SER A 179 2.56 10.23 -17.19
CA SER A 179 1.87 10.14 -18.49
C SER A 179 2.36 8.94 -19.31
N GLU A 180 3.68 8.77 -19.43
CA GLU A 180 4.25 7.67 -20.20
C GLU A 180 3.98 6.30 -19.55
N TRP A 181 3.94 6.20 -18.22
CA TRP A 181 3.57 4.95 -17.56
C TRP A 181 2.09 4.57 -17.80
N VAL A 182 1.16 5.52 -17.64
CA VAL A 182 -0.27 5.25 -17.91
C VAL A 182 -0.47 4.87 -19.38
N LYS A 183 0.18 5.59 -20.30
CA LYS A 183 0.11 5.33 -21.75
C LYS A 183 0.69 3.97 -22.11
N HIS A 184 1.85 3.62 -21.55
CA HIS A 184 2.47 2.31 -21.71
C HIS A 184 1.56 1.20 -21.20
N SER A 185 0.97 1.38 -20.02
CA SER A 185 0.04 0.41 -19.44
C SER A 185 -1.18 0.18 -20.34
N VAL A 186 -1.79 1.26 -20.87
CA VAL A 186 -2.93 1.16 -21.80
C VAL A 186 -2.53 0.47 -23.10
N ALA A 187 -1.35 0.78 -23.64
CA ALA A 187 -0.84 0.14 -24.85
C ALA A 187 -0.56 -1.35 -24.66
N ARG A 188 -0.01 -1.75 -23.50
CA ARG A 188 0.39 -3.13 -23.20
C ARG A 188 -0.79 -4.02 -22.80
N TYR A 189 -1.67 -3.53 -21.92
CA TYR A 189 -2.72 -4.35 -21.30
C TYR A 189 -4.12 -4.05 -21.84
N GLY A 190 -4.27 -2.98 -22.60
CA GLY A 190 -5.55 -2.54 -23.14
C GLY A 190 -6.32 -1.63 -22.19
N LYS A 191 -7.05 -0.68 -22.75
CA LYS A 191 -7.79 0.35 -22.00
C LYS A 191 -8.75 -0.25 -20.96
N THR A 192 -9.56 -1.23 -21.35
CA THR A 192 -10.54 -1.87 -20.45
C THR A 192 -9.88 -2.53 -19.23
N GLU A 193 -8.71 -3.14 -19.43
CA GLU A 193 -7.95 -3.73 -18.33
C GLU A 193 -7.47 -2.64 -17.37
N VAL A 194 -6.83 -1.60 -17.89
CA VAL A 194 -6.27 -0.51 -17.06
C VAL A 194 -7.35 0.31 -16.36
N GLU A 195 -8.52 0.50 -16.97
CA GLU A 195 -9.69 1.12 -16.33
C GLU A 195 -10.21 0.31 -15.15
N SER A 196 -9.94 -0.99 -15.09
CA SER A 196 -10.35 -1.84 -13.97
C SER A 196 -9.44 -1.69 -12.75
N TRP A 197 -8.22 -1.16 -12.89
CA TRP A 197 -7.25 -1.01 -11.81
C TRP A 197 -7.57 0.15 -10.87
N TYR A 198 -6.83 0.22 -9.75
CA TYR A 198 -6.74 1.42 -8.92
C TYR A 198 -5.33 1.99 -9.00
N TRP A 199 -5.22 3.31 -8.86
CA TRP A 199 -3.97 4.03 -8.86
C TRP A 199 -3.89 4.91 -7.61
N GLU A 200 -2.71 4.98 -7.00
CA GLU A 200 -2.50 5.78 -5.80
C GLU A 200 -1.18 6.54 -5.89
N LEU A 201 -1.13 7.71 -5.26
CA LEU A 201 0.11 8.47 -5.14
C LEU A 201 0.76 8.19 -3.79
N TRP A 202 1.98 7.67 -3.83
CA TRP A 202 2.89 7.56 -2.69
C TRP A 202 2.45 6.57 -1.59
N ASN A 203 3.17 6.57 -0.46
CA ASN A 203 2.83 5.83 0.75
C ASN A 203 3.14 6.69 1.98
N GLU A 204 2.19 6.76 2.91
CA GLU A 204 2.35 7.32 4.26
C GLU A 204 3.11 8.66 4.31
N PRO A 205 2.68 9.68 3.54
CA PRO A 205 3.42 10.94 3.44
C PRO A 205 3.42 11.76 4.74
N ASN A 206 2.68 11.33 5.75
CA ASN A 206 2.72 11.90 7.08
C ASN A 206 3.90 11.39 7.93
N ILE A 207 4.70 10.43 7.47
CA ILE A 207 5.92 9.96 8.16
C ILE A 207 7.15 10.01 7.23
N GLY A 208 8.26 9.39 7.64
CA GLY A 208 9.55 9.47 6.94
C GLY A 208 9.56 8.94 5.50
N TYR A 209 8.50 8.26 5.05
CA TYR A 209 8.30 7.92 3.64
C TYR A 209 8.20 9.16 2.73
N TRP A 210 7.90 10.35 3.28
CA TRP A 210 7.93 11.61 2.56
C TRP A 210 8.77 12.65 3.31
N SER A 211 9.75 13.24 2.62
CA SER A 211 10.64 14.26 3.18
C SER A 211 10.28 15.69 2.77
N GLY A 212 9.21 15.87 1.99
CA GLY A 212 8.66 17.18 1.69
C GLY A 212 7.60 17.64 2.70
N THR A 213 7.08 18.83 2.47
CA THR A 213 5.91 19.38 3.16
C THR A 213 4.61 18.77 2.63
N VAL A 214 3.51 18.95 3.37
CA VAL A 214 2.17 18.56 2.89
C VAL A 214 1.76 19.36 1.65
N GLN A 215 2.21 20.61 1.51
CA GLN A 215 1.96 21.43 0.31
C GLN A 215 2.73 20.88 -0.90
N GLU A 216 3.97 20.43 -0.73
CA GLU A 216 4.73 19.77 -1.80
C GLU A 216 4.11 18.43 -2.20
N TYR A 217 3.51 17.70 -1.26
CA TYR A 217 2.72 16.50 -1.56
C TYR A 217 1.46 16.84 -2.36
N CYS A 218 0.70 17.87 -1.95
CA CYS A 218 -0.47 18.34 -2.69
C CYS A 218 -0.11 18.79 -4.11
N LYS A 219 1.04 19.47 -4.26
CA LYS A 219 1.60 19.81 -5.57
C LYS A 219 1.95 18.55 -6.38
N LEU A 220 2.59 17.55 -5.77
CA LEU A 220 2.89 16.30 -6.44
C LEU A 220 1.61 15.59 -6.90
N TYR A 221 0.58 15.61 -6.07
CA TYR A 221 -0.74 15.06 -6.37
C TYR A 221 -1.38 15.74 -7.57
N ASP A 222 -1.40 17.06 -7.63
CA ASP A 222 -1.97 17.79 -8.77
C ASP A 222 -1.28 17.44 -10.08
N TYR A 223 0.06 17.41 -10.11
CA TYR A 223 0.83 17.03 -11.29
C TYR A 223 0.58 15.57 -11.69
N THR A 224 0.43 14.66 -10.71
CA THR A 224 0.16 13.24 -10.95
C THR A 224 -1.24 13.04 -11.55
N VAL A 225 -2.27 13.61 -10.93
CA VAL A 225 -3.66 13.45 -11.36
C VAL A 225 -3.91 14.10 -12.72
N ASP A 226 -3.40 15.31 -12.93
CA ASP A 226 -3.52 16.01 -14.22
C ASP A 226 -2.86 15.20 -15.36
N ALA A 227 -1.63 14.73 -15.15
CA ALA A 227 -0.92 13.89 -16.12
C ALA A 227 -1.66 12.59 -16.44
N ALA A 228 -2.07 11.85 -15.40
CA ALA A 228 -2.74 10.57 -15.57
C ALA A 228 -4.09 10.72 -16.28
N LYS A 229 -4.91 11.71 -15.88
CA LYS A 229 -6.23 11.95 -16.47
C LYS A 229 -6.18 12.50 -17.89
N LYS A 230 -5.11 13.20 -18.29
CA LYS A 230 -4.88 13.59 -19.69
C LYS A 230 -4.70 12.39 -20.61
N VAL A 231 -4.12 11.31 -20.11
CA VAL A 231 -3.92 10.06 -20.88
C VAL A 231 -5.15 9.16 -20.80
N LEU A 232 -5.68 8.94 -19.60
CA LEU A 232 -6.86 8.11 -19.35
C LEU A 232 -7.85 8.86 -18.46
N PRO A 233 -8.83 9.61 -19.04
CA PRO A 233 -9.77 10.42 -18.26
C PRO A 233 -10.59 9.65 -17.22
N THR A 234 -10.78 8.35 -17.44
CA THR A 234 -11.53 7.41 -16.59
C THR A 234 -10.66 6.72 -15.53
N ILE A 235 -9.37 7.06 -15.43
CA ILE A 235 -8.46 6.45 -14.46
C ILE A 235 -8.96 6.66 -13.02
N LYS A 236 -9.00 5.58 -12.25
CA LYS A 236 -9.35 5.58 -10.82
C LYS A 236 -8.09 5.87 -10.00
N ILE A 237 -7.86 7.14 -9.67
CA ILE A 237 -6.68 7.61 -8.93
C ILE A 237 -7.05 8.33 -7.63
N GLY A 238 -6.30 8.09 -6.56
CA GLY A 238 -6.53 8.69 -5.24
C GLY A 238 -5.28 8.86 -4.35
N GLY A 239 -5.53 9.27 -3.10
CA GLY A 239 -4.56 9.51 -2.05
C GLY A 239 -5.28 9.96 -0.75
N PRO A 240 -4.57 10.36 0.33
CA PRO A 240 -3.13 10.59 0.40
C PRO A 240 -2.31 9.42 0.94
N GLU A 241 -2.93 8.25 1.15
CA GLU A 241 -2.28 7.05 1.70
C GLU A 241 -1.59 7.27 3.07
N THR A 242 -2.16 8.11 3.94
CA THR A 242 -1.61 8.35 5.29
C THR A 242 -1.69 7.10 6.17
N THR A 243 -0.84 7.04 7.20
CA THR A 243 -0.96 6.03 8.28
C THR A 243 -2.34 6.10 8.98
N GLY A 244 -2.58 5.24 9.96
CA GLY A 244 -3.85 5.16 10.71
C GLY A 244 -4.42 6.52 11.16
N PRO A 245 -5.71 6.81 10.88
CA PRO A 245 -6.33 8.13 11.08
C PRO A 245 -6.56 8.50 12.55
N SER A 246 -6.39 7.56 13.49
CA SER A 246 -6.44 7.82 14.93
C SER A 246 -5.25 8.66 15.43
N TRP A 247 -4.20 8.80 14.63
CA TRP A 247 -3.07 9.65 14.95
C TRP A 247 -3.27 11.07 14.39
N ASN A 248 -3.21 12.09 15.26
CA ASN A 248 -3.44 13.50 14.88
C ASN A 248 -2.62 13.94 13.65
N LYS A 249 -1.35 13.54 13.55
CA LYS A 249 -0.51 13.90 12.39
C LYS A 249 -1.07 13.36 11.07
N ALA A 250 -1.55 12.12 11.07
CA ALA A 250 -2.19 11.51 9.90
C ALA A 250 -3.54 12.17 9.60
N GLY A 251 -4.37 12.38 10.63
CA GLY A 251 -5.67 13.04 10.49
C GLY A 251 -5.57 14.47 9.95
N ASP A 252 -4.59 15.25 10.40
CA ASP A 252 -4.39 16.62 9.95
C ASP A 252 -3.80 16.69 8.53
N PHE A 253 -2.93 15.73 8.17
CA PHE A 253 -2.45 15.58 6.80
C PHE A 253 -3.63 15.27 5.86
N LEU A 254 -4.48 14.31 6.23
CA LEU A 254 -5.67 13.95 5.46
C LEU A 254 -6.63 15.13 5.30
N LYS A 255 -6.95 15.87 6.37
CA LYS A 255 -7.81 17.07 6.29
C LYS A 255 -7.22 18.13 5.36
N THR A 256 -5.91 18.38 5.47
CA THR A 256 -5.22 19.36 4.63
C THR A 256 -5.29 18.94 3.16
N PHE A 257 -5.02 17.67 2.87
CA PHE A 257 -5.11 17.12 1.52
C PHE A 257 -6.54 17.19 0.94
N LEU A 258 -7.56 16.83 1.71
CA LEU A 258 -8.95 16.90 1.28
C LEU A 258 -9.40 18.35 1.04
N LYS A 259 -8.98 19.29 1.91
CA LYS A 259 -9.19 20.72 1.68
C LYS A 259 -8.53 21.17 0.39
N HIS A 260 -7.28 20.76 0.15
CA HIS A 260 -6.57 21.09 -1.09
C HIS A 260 -7.36 20.62 -2.32
N CYS A 261 -7.81 19.37 -2.33
CA CYS A 261 -8.56 18.78 -3.44
C CYS A 261 -9.90 19.47 -3.73
N VAL A 262 -10.52 20.10 -2.73
CA VAL A 262 -11.86 20.70 -2.85
C VAL A 262 -11.82 22.20 -3.08
N SER A 263 -10.87 22.92 -2.47
CA SER A 263 -10.95 24.37 -2.36
C SER A 263 -9.66 25.15 -2.60
N ASP A 264 -8.49 24.53 -2.48
CA ASP A 264 -7.24 25.27 -2.71
C ASP A 264 -6.87 25.28 -4.19
N THR A 265 -5.97 26.19 -4.57
CA THR A 265 -5.54 26.36 -5.95
C THR A 265 -4.73 25.16 -6.42
N ASN A 266 -5.15 24.58 -7.55
CA ASN A 266 -4.43 23.49 -8.18
C ASN A 266 -3.09 23.98 -8.78
N TYR A 267 -1.98 23.35 -8.42
CA TYR A 267 -0.63 23.78 -8.79
C TYR A 267 -0.28 23.64 -10.28
N VAL A 268 -1.08 22.90 -11.06
CA VAL A 268 -0.87 22.75 -12.51
C VAL A 268 -1.67 23.80 -13.27
N THR A 269 -2.95 23.97 -12.90
CA THR A 269 -3.90 24.80 -13.65
C THR A 269 -3.98 26.24 -13.14
N GLY A 270 -3.55 26.50 -11.90
CA GLY A 270 -3.69 27.80 -11.24
C GLY A 270 -5.13 28.19 -10.92
N LYS A 271 -6.07 27.22 -10.97
CA LYS A 271 -7.49 27.41 -10.68
C LYS A 271 -7.86 26.86 -9.32
#